data_AF-A0A0D1C923-F1
#
_entry.id   AF-A0A0D1C923-F1
#
_cell.length_a   1.000
_cell.length_b   1.000
_cell.length_c   1.000
_cell.angle_alpha   90.00
_cell.angle_beta   90.00
_cell.angle_gamma   90.00
#
_symmetry.space_group_name_H-M   'P 1'
#
loop_
_entity.id
_entity.type
_entity.pdbx_description
1 polymer ?
#
loop_
_entity_poly.entity_id
_entity_poly.type
_entity_poly.pdbx_seq_one_letter_code
_entity_poly.pdbx_strand_id
1 'polypeptide(L)'
;MTIWHGGNMALWLVPRTTGDHDLVSAIRRESSVLRERNAGRCSDEFGIHATLLAGLGDRSIGVNGLKQAVQQAVEQWKHVHHKSSLTVPLQSVTTKASYFQCILIALSATPALTSLNHITSRIVNQSFPPPSPDPSEPYFPHISLLYADLSQSEAQSQILQMQQQHVFKTLDHNPSHPHISFRGFTHVEFDSIHLYDCTGTPQQWKHLHTIPL
;
A
#
# COMPACT_ATOMS: atom_id res chain seq x y z
N MET A 1 -22.19 6.47 3.26
CA MET A 1 -21.28 5.65 2.43
C MET A 1 -21.45 6.12 0.99
N THR A 2 -20.57 7.00 0.53
CA THR A 2 -20.68 7.59 -0.82
C THR A 2 -20.14 6.58 -1.82
N ILE A 3 -20.99 6.09 -2.72
CA ILE A 3 -20.62 5.13 -3.76
C ILE A 3 -19.95 5.92 -4.91
N TRP A 4 -18.70 5.60 -5.21
CA TRP A 4 -17.94 6.20 -6.32
C TRP A 4 -18.33 5.51 -7.65
N HIS A 5 -18.65 6.28 -8.70
CA HIS A 5 -19.21 5.80 -9.98
C HIS A 5 -18.26 5.92 -11.20
N GLY A 6 -16.94 5.90 -10.98
CA GLY A 6 -15.93 5.71 -12.04
C GLY A 6 -15.04 4.53 -11.69
N GLY A 7 -14.64 3.72 -12.67
CA GLY A 7 -13.94 2.45 -12.42
C GLY A 7 -12.55 2.67 -11.82
N ASN A 8 -12.42 2.62 -10.49
CA ASN A 8 -11.23 3.12 -9.80
C ASN A 8 -10.04 2.17 -9.94
N MET A 9 -9.25 2.29 -11.00
CA MET A 9 -8.03 1.48 -11.15
C MET A 9 -6.92 1.95 -10.19
N ALA A 10 -6.16 0.98 -9.68
CA ALA A 10 -5.00 1.23 -8.81
C ALA A 10 -3.83 0.32 -9.14
N LEU A 11 -2.62 0.79 -8.85
CA LEU A 11 -1.37 0.04 -8.93
C LEU A 11 -0.88 -0.26 -7.52
N TRP A 12 -0.69 -1.53 -7.22
CA TRP A 12 -0.32 -2.02 -5.89
C TRP A 12 1.03 -2.70 -5.94
N LEU A 13 1.98 -2.25 -5.12
CA LEU A 13 3.19 -3.01 -4.82
C LEU A 13 2.82 -4.19 -3.94
N VAL A 14 3.14 -5.41 -4.39
CA VAL A 14 2.81 -6.64 -3.67
C VAL A 14 4.07 -7.25 -3.06
N PRO A 15 4.07 -7.54 -1.76
CA PRO A 15 5.24 -8.14 -1.11
C PRO A 15 5.53 -9.54 -1.63
N ARG A 16 6.82 -9.86 -1.75
CA ARG A 16 7.28 -11.23 -1.99
C ARG A 16 6.81 -12.13 -0.85
N THR A 17 6.27 -13.28 -1.22
CA THR A 17 5.90 -14.34 -0.27
C THR A 17 6.96 -15.43 -0.32
N THR A 18 7.56 -15.76 0.83
CA THR A 18 8.64 -16.78 0.93
C THR A 18 8.25 -18.01 1.76
N GLY A 19 7.01 -18.06 2.25
CA GLY A 19 6.44 -19.22 2.97
C GLY A 19 5.60 -18.80 4.18
N ASP A 20 5.27 -19.76 5.05
CA ASP A 20 4.34 -19.54 6.17
C ASP A 20 4.89 -18.67 7.32
N HIS A 21 6.19 -18.36 7.28
CA HIS A 21 6.91 -17.59 8.30
C HIS A 21 7.47 -16.28 7.76
N ASP A 22 6.82 -15.68 6.76
CA ASP A 22 7.21 -14.40 6.19
C ASP A 22 6.43 -13.21 6.76
N LEU A 23 6.83 -11.99 6.34
CA LEU A 23 6.16 -10.75 6.75
C LEU A 23 4.69 -10.74 6.31
N VAL A 24 4.35 -11.28 5.14
CA VAL A 24 2.97 -11.34 4.63
C VAL A 24 2.09 -12.13 5.58
N SER A 25 2.57 -13.28 6.03
CA SER A 25 1.88 -14.15 6.98
C SER A 25 1.73 -13.49 8.36
N ALA A 26 2.74 -12.75 8.82
CA ALA A 26 2.66 -11.94 10.03
C ALA A 26 1.60 -10.83 9.91
N ILE A 27 1.61 -10.07 8.81
CA ILE A 27 0.62 -9.00 8.56
C ILE A 27 -0.79 -9.58 8.47
N ARG A 28 -0.98 -10.70 7.76
CA ARG A 28 -2.29 -11.35 7.61
C ARG A 28 -2.86 -11.74 8.97
N ARG A 29 -2.04 -12.34 9.84
CA ARG A 29 -2.44 -12.74 11.20
C ARG A 29 -2.89 -11.56 12.04
N GLU A 30 -2.09 -10.49 12.09
CA GLU A 30 -2.45 -9.29 12.86
C GLU A 30 -3.67 -8.57 12.29
N SER A 31 -3.79 -8.54 10.96
CA SER A 31 -4.97 -7.97 10.30
C SER A 31 -6.24 -8.76 10.62
N SER A 32 -6.17 -10.10 10.75
CA SER A 32 -7.30 -10.93 11.21
C SER A 32 -7.72 -10.56 12.63
N VAL A 33 -6.75 -10.48 13.55
CA VAL A 33 -7.02 -10.10 14.95
C VAL A 33 -7.66 -8.72 15.04
N LEU A 34 -7.18 -7.75 14.25
CA LEU A 34 -7.78 -6.42 14.18
C LEU A 34 -9.21 -6.47 13.62
N ARG A 35 -9.47 -7.21 12.54
CA ARG A 35 -10.82 -7.35 11.98
C ARG A 35 -11.79 -8.01 12.96
N GLU A 36 -11.38 -9.09 13.63
CA GLU A 36 -12.19 -9.77 14.64
C GLU A 36 -12.60 -8.83 15.79
N ARG A 37 -11.67 -8.01 16.28
CA ARG A 37 -11.95 -7.00 17.32
C ARG A 37 -12.90 -5.88 16.86
N ASN A 38 -13.00 -5.65 15.55
CA ASN A 38 -13.78 -4.56 14.96
C ASN A 38 -14.91 -5.10 14.05
N ALA A 39 -15.40 -6.32 14.34
CA ALA A 39 -16.46 -6.96 13.58
C ALA A 39 -17.70 -6.05 13.43
N GLY A 40 -18.23 -5.96 12.20
CA GLY A 40 -19.36 -5.08 11.88
C GLY A 40 -18.98 -3.60 11.63
N ARG A 41 -17.73 -3.21 11.84
CA ARG A 41 -17.22 -1.84 11.57
C ARG A 41 -16.01 -1.79 10.63
N CYS A 42 -15.52 -2.95 10.19
CA CYS A 42 -14.37 -3.06 9.28
C CYS A 42 -14.76 -3.64 7.92
N SER A 43 -13.86 -3.55 6.94
CA SER A 43 -13.94 -4.35 5.72
C SER A 43 -13.65 -5.82 6.02
N ASP A 44 -13.95 -6.70 5.06
CA ASP A 44 -13.39 -8.06 5.05
C ASP A 44 -11.90 -8.01 4.69
N GLU A 45 -11.30 -9.18 4.53
CA GLU A 45 -9.92 -9.32 4.07
C GLU A 45 -9.72 -8.69 2.68
N PHE A 46 -8.61 -7.98 2.54
CA PHE A 46 -8.11 -7.42 1.29
C PHE A 46 -6.64 -7.83 1.12
N GLY A 47 -6.13 -7.78 -0.11
CA GLY A 47 -4.75 -8.17 -0.41
C GLY A 47 -3.73 -7.30 0.35
N ILE A 48 -2.62 -7.89 0.79
CA ILE A 48 -1.54 -7.14 1.44
C ILE A 48 -0.74 -6.41 0.37
N HIS A 49 -0.77 -5.09 0.39
CA HIS A 49 -0.13 -4.24 -0.62
C HIS A 49 0.30 -2.89 -0.06
N ALA A 50 1.18 -2.21 -0.79
CA ALA A 50 1.35 -0.77 -0.71
C ALA A 50 0.89 -0.12 -2.01
N THR A 51 0.01 0.87 -1.93
CA THR A 51 -0.50 1.56 -3.14
C THR A 51 0.61 2.40 -3.76
N LEU A 52 0.97 2.11 -5.02
CA LEU A 52 1.90 2.90 -5.81
C LEU A 52 1.21 4.10 -6.45
N LEU A 53 0.06 3.87 -7.09
CA LEU A 53 -0.83 4.89 -7.66
C LEU A 53 -2.28 4.46 -7.46
N ALA A 54 -3.19 5.41 -7.26
CA ALA A 54 -4.63 5.20 -7.17
C ALA A 54 -5.37 6.27 -7.97
N GLY A 55 -6.70 6.17 -8.07
CA GLY A 55 -7.51 7.18 -8.74
C GLY A 55 -7.29 7.22 -10.25
N LEU A 56 -7.02 6.08 -10.88
CA LEU A 56 -6.78 6.01 -12.34
C LEU A 56 -8.08 5.84 -13.14
N GLY A 57 -9.24 5.85 -12.46
CA GLY A 57 -10.53 5.47 -13.02
C GLY A 57 -11.33 6.54 -13.73
N ASP A 58 -10.97 7.80 -13.54
CA ASP A 58 -11.55 8.97 -14.20
C ASP A 58 -10.94 9.24 -15.58
N ARG A 59 -10.01 8.39 -16.00
CA ARG A 59 -9.28 8.49 -17.25
C ARG A 59 -9.81 7.44 -18.24
N SER A 60 -9.81 7.77 -19.53
CA SER A 60 -10.12 6.83 -20.62
C SER A 60 -8.99 5.82 -20.83
N ILE A 61 -8.74 4.98 -19.82
CA ILE A 61 -7.63 4.04 -19.77
C ILE A 61 -8.11 2.64 -20.11
N GLY A 62 -7.61 2.09 -21.21
CA GLY A 62 -7.69 0.65 -21.44
C GLY A 62 -6.72 -0.10 -20.54
N VAL A 63 -7.18 -1.19 -19.90
CA VAL A 63 -6.37 -2.07 -19.03
C VAL A 63 -5.03 -2.47 -19.67
N ASN A 64 -5.04 -2.83 -20.96
CA ASN A 64 -3.82 -3.20 -21.69
C ASN A 64 -2.85 -2.03 -21.88
N GLY A 65 -3.36 -0.83 -22.14
CA GLY A 65 -2.54 0.37 -22.26
C GLY A 65 -1.88 0.75 -20.94
N LEU A 66 -2.62 0.65 -19.83
CA LEU A 66 -2.06 0.85 -18.49
C LEU A 66 -0.99 -0.17 -18.16
N LYS A 67 -1.24 -1.44 -18.46
CA LYS A 67 -0.25 -2.50 -18.28
C LYS A 67 1.06 -2.18 -19.03
N GLN A 68 0.97 -1.78 -20.30
CA GLN A 68 2.15 -1.41 -21.10
C GLN A 68 2.90 -0.21 -20.51
N ALA A 69 2.18 0.83 -20.10
CA ALA A 69 2.77 2.01 -19.46
C ALA A 69 3.52 1.65 -18.16
N VAL A 70 2.94 0.76 -17.34
CA VAL A 70 3.58 0.30 -16.10
C VAL A 70 4.77 -0.60 -16.38
N GLN A 71 4.70 -1.49 -17.38
CA GLN A 71 5.85 -2.28 -17.81
C GLN A 71 7.02 -1.39 -18.25
N GLN A 72 6.74 -0.36 -19.05
CA GLN A 72 7.77 0.63 -19.44
C GLN A 72 8.36 1.34 -18.23
N ALA A 73 7.53 1.72 -17.25
CA ALA A 73 7.98 2.36 -16.02
C ALA A 73 8.89 1.45 -15.18
N VAL A 74 8.55 0.18 -15.05
CA VAL A 74 9.36 -0.81 -14.35
C VAL A 74 10.70 -1.02 -15.05
N GLU A 75 10.73 -1.19 -16.37
CA GLU A 75 11.99 -1.35 -17.12
C GLU A 75 12.89 -0.12 -16.99
N GLN A 76 12.32 1.08 -17.04
CA GLN A 76 13.08 2.30 -16.80
C GLN A 76 13.62 2.36 -15.36
N TRP A 77 12.82 1.99 -14.36
CA TRP A 77 13.25 1.95 -12.97
C TRP A 77 14.37 0.93 -12.74
N LYS A 78 14.26 -0.27 -13.30
CA LYS A 78 15.30 -1.32 -13.29
C LYS A 78 16.61 -0.81 -13.86
N HIS A 79 16.55 -0.10 -14.98
CA HIS A 79 17.73 0.48 -15.61
C HIS A 79 18.43 1.52 -14.71
N VAL A 80 17.65 2.36 -14.01
CA VAL A 80 18.19 3.40 -13.11
C VAL A 80 18.80 2.81 -11.84
N HIS A 81 18.18 1.79 -11.24
CA HIS A 81 18.57 1.28 -9.92
C HIS A 81 19.38 -0.02 -9.96
N HIS A 82 19.50 -0.67 -11.12
CA HIS A 82 20.16 -1.97 -11.30
C HIS A 82 19.66 -3.04 -10.31
N LYS A 83 18.34 -3.11 -10.11
CA LYS A 83 17.64 -4.01 -9.17
C LYS A 83 16.49 -4.74 -9.86
N SER A 84 16.14 -5.91 -9.34
CA SER A 84 14.98 -6.72 -9.75
C SER A 84 13.95 -6.91 -8.62
N SER A 85 14.13 -6.20 -7.51
CA SER A 85 13.18 -6.15 -6.39
C SER A 85 13.36 -4.85 -5.61
N LEU A 86 12.33 -4.48 -4.85
CA LEU A 86 12.30 -3.26 -4.06
C LEU A 86 12.21 -3.58 -2.57
N THR A 87 13.30 -3.37 -1.84
CA THR A 87 13.32 -3.49 -0.38
C THR A 87 13.02 -2.13 0.27
N VAL A 88 12.05 -2.10 1.17
CA VAL A 88 11.60 -0.88 1.85
C VAL A 88 11.55 -1.09 3.37
N PRO A 89 12.26 -0.27 4.17
CA PRO A 89 12.17 -0.34 5.62
C PRO A 89 10.77 -0.03 6.17
N LEU A 90 10.41 -0.69 7.27
CA LEU A 90 9.20 -0.39 8.03
C LEU A 90 9.47 0.78 8.98
N GLN A 91 8.65 1.82 8.87
CA GLN A 91 8.86 3.08 9.59
C GLN A 91 8.09 3.10 10.92
N SER A 92 6.76 2.93 10.88
CA SER A 92 5.92 2.96 12.09
C SER A 92 4.58 2.27 11.88
N VAL A 93 3.91 1.89 12.96
CA VAL A 93 2.48 1.57 12.92
C VAL A 93 1.71 2.83 13.34
N THR A 94 0.81 3.31 12.49
CA THR A 94 0.13 4.61 12.69
C THR A 94 -1.29 4.62 12.12
N THR A 95 -1.98 5.75 12.25
CA THR A 95 -3.34 6.01 11.76
C THR A 95 -3.41 7.38 11.07
N LYS A 96 -4.26 7.51 10.05
CA LYS A 96 -4.67 8.79 9.45
C LYS A 96 -6.14 9.13 9.76
N ALA A 97 -6.78 8.37 10.66
CA ALA A 97 -8.18 8.56 11.06
C ALA A 97 -9.17 8.61 9.88
N SER A 98 -8.93 7.79 8.86
CA SER A 98 -9.83 7.62 7.71
C SER A 98 -10.07 6.13 7.44
N TYR A 99 -11.19 5.79 6.78
CA TYR A 99 -11.59 4.40 6.57
C TYR A 99 -10.49 3.56 5.91
N PHE A 100 -9.90 4.04 4.81
CA PHE A 100 -8.84 3.34 4.06
C PHE A 100 -7.43 3.51 4.65
N GLN A 101 -7.27 4.31 5.70
CA GLN A 101 -5.98 4.51 6.38
C GLN A 101 -6.17 4.47 7.89
N CYS A 102 -6.97 3.50 8.35
CA CYS A 102 -7.40 3.39 9.74
C CYS A 102 -6.24 2.92 10.63
N ILE A 103 -5.67 1.75 10.38
CA ILE A 103 -4.42 1.29 11.00
C ILE A 103 -3.51 0.75 9.90
N LEU A 104 -2.27 1.21 9.86
CA LEU A 104 -1.33 0.89 8.78
C LEU A 104 0.11 0.82 9.30
N ILE A 105 0.96 0.13 8.53
CA ILE A 105 2.41 0.19 8.64
C ILE A 105 2.89 1.25 7.63
N ALA A 106 3.38 2.39 8.11
CA ALA A 106 4.07 3.36 7.28
C ALA A 106 5.42 2.79 6.83
N LEU A 107 5.79 3.06 5.59
CA LEU A 107 7.05 2.62 4.98
C LEU A 107 7.96 3.82 4.78
N SER A 108 9.28 3.61 4.87
CA SER A 108 10.24 4.67 4.59
C SER A 108 10.22 5.02 3.10
N ALA A 109 10.12 6.32 2.76
CA ALA A 109 10.17 6.82 1.39
C ALA A 109 11.61 6.80 0.83
N THR A 110 12.14 5.61 0.57
CA THR A 110 13.51 5.43 0.07
C THR A 110 13.67 6.05 -1.33
N PRO A 111 14.88 6.47 -1.74
CA PRO A 111 15.11 6.99 -3.09
C PRO A 111 14.62 6.05 -4.20
N ALA A 112 14.78 4.73 -4.01
CA ALA A 112 14.32 3.73 -4.98
C ALA A 112 12.78 3.67 -5.09
N LEU A 113 12.07 3.69 -3.96
CA LEU A 113 10.61 3.66 -3.92
C LEU A 113 10.01 4.97 -4.48
N THR A 114 10.52 6.12 -4.05
CA THR A 114 10.07 7.43 -4.55
C THR A 114 10.35 7.56 -6.04
N SER A 115 11.50 7.08 -6.52
CA SER A 115 11.83 7.05 -7.95
C SER A 115 10.85 6.16 -8.74
N LEU A 116 10.47 4.98 -8.23
CA LEU A 116 9.48 4.13 -8.89
C LEU A 116 8.12 4.82 -9.00
N ASN A 117 7.65 5.45 -7.91
CA ASN A 117 6.40 6.22 -7.91
C ASN A 117 6.45 7.37 -8.94
N HIS A 118 7.53 8.17 -8.94
CA HIS A 118 7.67 9.29 -9.88
C HIS A 118 7.75 8.84 -11.34
N ILE A 119 8.53 7.81 -11.65
CA ILE A 119 8.65 7.28 -13.02
C ILE A 119 7.30 6.74 -13.49
N THR A 120 6.62 5.96 -12.65
CA THR A 120 5.31 5.38 -12.98
C THR A 120 4.25 6.46 -13.18
N SER A 121 4.15 7.41 -12.24
CA SER A 121 3.22 8.54 -12.34
C SER A 121 3.45 9.34 -13.61
N ARG A 122 4.71 9.69 -13.92
CA ARG A 122 5.06 10.42 -15.13
C ARG A 122 4.63 9.70 -16.40
N ILE A 123 4.97 8.41 -16.55
CA ILE A 123 4.65 7.65 -17.76
C ILE A 123 3.13 7.45 -17.89
N VAL A 124 2.44 7.09 -16.82
CA VAL A 124 0.98 6.94 -16.82
C VAL A 124 0.30 8.25 -17.17
N ASN A 125 0.74 9.38 -16.59
CA ASN A 125 0.16 10.70 -16.90
C ASN A 125 0.49 11.18 -18.33
N GLN A 126 1.61 10.77 -18.90
CA GLN A 126 1.96 11.07 -20.30
C GLN A 126 1.05 10.31 -21.28
N SER A 127 0.76 9.04 -21.00
CA SER A 127 -0.12 8.21 -21.84
C SER A 127 -1.60 8.48 -21.59
N PHE A 128 -1.96 8.82 -20.35
CA PHE A 128 -3.32 8.96 -19.88
C PHE A 128 -3.43 10.17 -18.92
N PRO A 129 -3.48 11.40 -19.44
CA PRO A 129 -3.54 12.59 -18.60
C PRO A 129 -4.76 12.57 -17.67
N PRO A 130 -4.63 13.01 -16.40
CA PRO A 130 -5.79 13.19 -15.53
C PRO A 130 -6.70 14.31 -16.07
N PRO A 131 -8.02 14.24 -15.84
CA PRO A 131 -8.97 15.25 -16.30
C PRO A 131 -8.74 16.63 -15.65
N SER A 132 -8.16 16.66 -14.46
CA SER A 132 -7.68 17.87 -13.78
C SER A 132 -6.30 17.64 -13.17
N PRO A 133 -5.44 18.68 -13.09
CA PRO A 133 -4.22 18.58 -12.30
C PRO A 133 -4.60 18.35 -10.84
N ASP A 134 -4.40 17.12 -10.37
CA ASP A 134 -4.61 16.75 -8.99
C ASP A 134 -3.58 17.51 -8.13
N PRO A 135 -3.97 18.28 -7.09
CA PRO A 135 -3.01 18.79 -6.13
C PRO A 135 -2.21 17.60 -5.60
N SER A 136 -0.91 17.54 -5.93
CA SER A 136 -0.09 16.37 -5.62
C SER A 136 0.04 16.25 -4.10
N GLU A 137 -0.78 15.41 -3.49
CA GLU A 137 -0.52 15.00 -2.11
C GLU A 137 0.85 14.31 -2.07
N PRO A 138 1.67 14.60 -1.04
CA PRO A 138 2.94 13.91 -0.87
C PRO A 138 2.71 12.40 -0.84
N TYR A 139 3.48 11.66 -1.63
CA TYR A 139 3.42 10.21 -1.66
C TYR A 139 3.67 9.62 -0.26
N PHE A 140 2.68 8.91 0.27
CA PHE A 140 2.73 8.29 1.59
C PHE A 140 2.65 6.76 1.46
N PRO A 141 3.81 6.08 1.32
CA PRO A 141 3.82 4.63 1.16
C PRO A 141 3.48 3.93 2.47
N HIS A 142 2.53 3.01 2.43
CA HIS A 142 2.07 2.27 3.60
C HIS A 142 1.47 0.93 3.21
N ILE A 143 1.44 -0.01 4.16
CA ILE A 143 0.66 -1.26 4.07
C ILE A 143 -0.47 -1.16 5.09
N SER A 144 -1.71 -1.24 4.63
CA SER A 144 -2.87 -1.18 5.52
C SER A 144 -3.06 -2.49 6.28
N LEU A 145 -3.30 -2.37 7.59
CA LEU A 145 -3.62 -3.51 8.47
C LEU A 145 -5.13 -3.63 8.70
N LEU A 146 -5.85 -2.51 8.67
CA LEU A 146 -7.28 -2.44 8.91
C LEU A 146 -7.91 -1.32 8.07
N TYR A 147 -9.03 -1.62 7.41
CA TYR A 147 -9.99 -0.62 6.97
C TYR A 147 -11.21 -0.68 7.88
N ALA A 148 -11.49 0.41 8.59
CA ALA A 148 -12.59 0.46 9.55
C ALA A 148 -13.00 1.89 9.85
N ASP A 149 -14.26 2.05 10.28
CA ASP A 149 -14.78 3.33 10.76
C ASP A 149 -14.47 3.51 12.25
N LEU A 150 -13.19 3.77 12.54
CA LEU A 150 -12.69 4.08 13.88
C LEU A 150 -12.34 5.56 13.97
N SER A 151 -12.66 6.16 15.11
CA SER A 151 -12.11 7.44 15.50
C SER A 151 -10.58 7.35 15.68
N GLN A 152 -9.91 8.52 15.64
CA GLN A 152 -8.48 8.60 15.87
C GLN A 152 -8.05 7.99 17.22
N SER A 153 -8.83 8.23 18.29
CA SER A 153 -8.53 7.72 19.63
C SER A 153 -8.71 6.21 19.72
N GLU A 154 -9.75 5.64 19.09
CA GLU A 154 -9.94 4.19 19.00
C GLU A 154 -8.78 3.51 18.27
N ALA A 155 -8.38 4.04 17.10
CA ALA A 155 -7.26 3.50 16.33
C ALA A 155 -5.93 3.61 17.10
N GLN A 156 -5.66 4.74 17.73
CA GLN A 156 -4.46 4.93 18.57
C GLN A 156 -4.43 3.96 19.76
N SER A 157 -5.57 3.72 20.41
CA SER A 157 -5.67 2.74 21.51
C SER A 157 -5.29 1.33 21.05
N GLN A 158 -5.76 0.90 19.87
CA GLN A 158 -5.40 -0.41 19.31
C GLN A 158 -3.91 -0.49 18.92
N ILE A 159 -3.34 0.58 18.38
CA ILE A 159 -1.90 0.65 18.07
C ILE A 159 -1.06 0.52 19.35
N LEU A 160 -1.45 1.20 20.43
CA LEU A 160 -0.79 1.08 21.74
C LEU A 160 -0.87 -0.36 22.27
N GLN A 161 -2.03 -1.01 22.15
CA GLN A 161 -2.19 -2.42 22.52
C GLN A 161 -1.29 -3.34 21.71
N MET A 162 -1.18 -3.12 20.39
CA MET A 162 -0.27 -3.88 19.53
C MET A 162 1.20 -3.74 19.99
N GLN A 163 1.62 -2.54 20.38
CA GLN A 163 2.96 -2.29 20.91
C GLN A 163 3.19 -3.01 22.24
N GLN A 164 2.22 -2.95 23.16
CA GLN A 164 2.25 -3.66 24.45
C GLN A 164 2.30 -5.17 24.28
N GLN A 165 1.62 -5.71 23.26
CA GLN A 165 1.61 -7.12 22.88
C GLN A 165 2.85 -7.55 22.08
N HIS A 166 3.83 -6.67 21.93
CA HIS A 166 5.05 -6.87 21.13
C HIS A 166 4.78 -7.32 19.69
N VAL A 167 3.66 -6.85 19.11
CA VAL A 167 3.39 -7.00 17.67
C VAL A 167 4.43 -6.23 16.87
N PHE A 168 4.79 -5.03 17.34
CA PHE A 168 5.91 -4.27 16.82
C PHE A 168 6.73 -3.62 17.94
N LYS A 169 7.98 -3.26 17.63
CA LYS A 169 8.90 -2.55 18.52
C LYS A 169 9.55 -1.40 17.76
N THR A 170 9.65 -0.24 18.38
CA THR A 170 10.47 0.87 17.88
C THR A 170 11.94 0.53 18.10
N LEU A 171 12.74 0.60 17.03
CA LEU A 171 14.18 0.33 17.04
C LEU A 171 15.00 1.63 17.11
N ASP A 172 14.51 2.68 16.46
CA ASP A 172 15.11 4.02 16.49
C ASP A 172 14.04 5.04 16.90
N HIS A 173 14.37 5.84 17.93
CA HIS A 173 13.51 6.90 18.44
C HIS A 173 13.73 8.24 17.73
N ASN A 174 14.47 8.27 16.62
CA ASN A 174 14.56 9.44 15.75
C ASN A 174 13.13 9.90 15.36
N PRO A 175 12.67 11.05 15.86
CA PRO A 175 11.29 11.50 15.63
C PRO A 175 10.99 11.73 14.14
N SER A 176 12.01 12.03 13.36
CA SER A 176 11.89 12.33 11.94
C SER A 176 11.79 11.08 11.08
N HIS A 177 12.44 9.99 11.51
CA HIS A 177 12.49 8.72 10.77
C HIS A 177 12.50 7.53 11.74
N PRO A 178 11.41 7.28 12.47
CA PRO A 178 11.34 6.12 13.34
C PRO A 178 11.48 4.86 12.49
N HIS A 179 12.16 3.86 13.03
CA HIS A 179 12.25 2.53 12.42
C HIS A 179 11.64 1.51 13.38
N ILE A 180 10.89 0.55 12.84
CA ILE A 180 10.26 -0.50 13.64
C ILE A 180 10.71 -1.90 13.21
N SER A 181 10.57 -2.84 14.15
CA SER A 181 10.46 -4.26 13.86
C SER A 181 9.00 -4.68 14.04
N PHE A 182 8.35 -5.21 13.00
CA PHE A 182 7.01 -5.78 13.07
C PHE A 182 7.13 -7.31 13.06
N ARG A 183 6.78 -7.97 14.18
CA ARG A 183 6.95 -9.42 14.37
C ARG A 183 8.34 -9.95 13.98
N GLY A 184 9.39 -9.16 14.22
CA GLY A 184 10.77 -9.51 13.89
C GLY A 184 11.28 -8.95 12.55
N PHE A 185 10.39 -8.53 11.65
CA PHE A 185 10.75 -7.99 10.34
C PHE A 185 10.98 -6.48 10.39
N THR A 186 12.03 -6.00 9.73
CA THR A 186 12.40 -4.57 9.69
C THR A 186 12.17 -3.92 8.32
N HIS A 187 11.84 -4.72 7.32
CA HIS A 187 11.61 -4.29 5.95
C HIS A 187 10.63 -5.22 5.26
N VAL A 188 10.06 -4.73 4.17
CA VAL A 188 9.28 -5.49 3.19
C VAL A 188 10.07 -5.55 1.88
N GLU A 189 10.05 -6.69 1.20
CA GLU A 189 10.53 -6.81 -0.17
C GLU A 189 9.32 -6.91 -1.10
N PHE A 190 9.23 -6.02 -2.08
CA PHE A 190 8.24 -6.09 -3.16
C PHE A 190 8.89 -6.66 -4.40
N ASP A 191 8.18 -7.57 -5.08
CA ASP A 191 8.66 -8.23 -6.31
C ASP A 191 7.74 -8.02 -7.51
N SER A 192 6.60 -7.36 -7.31
CA SER A 192 5.63 -7.15 -8.36
C SER A 192 4.75 -5.93 -8.10
N ILE A 193 4.23 -5.38 -9.20
CA ILE A 193 3.13 -4.42 -9.22
C ILE A 193 1.89 -5.15 -9.75
N HIS A 194 0.81 -5.10 -9.00
CA HIS A 194 -0.49 -5.58 -9.43
C HIS A 194 -1.36 -4.42 -9.88
N LEU A 195 -2.03 -4.59 -11.02
CA LEU A 195 -3.11 -3.73 -11.47
C LEU A 195 -4.43 -4.26 -10.93
N TYR A 196 -5.18 -3.40 -10.24
CA TYR A 196 -6.48 -3.70 -9.66
C TYR A 196 -7.57 -2.80 -10.24
N ASP A 197 -8.76 -3.36 -10.41
CA ASP A 197 -10.01 -2.63 -10.49
C ASP A 197 -10.60 -2.52 -9.08
N CYS A 198 -10.61 -1.32 -8.52
CA CYS A 198 -11.13 -1.02 -7.19
C CYS A 198 -12.58 -0.48 -7.23
N THR A 199 -13.37 -0.84 -8.24
CA THR A 199 -14.80 -0.52 -8.29
C THR A 199 -15.57 -1.28 -7.21
N GLY A 200 -16.33 -0.55 -6.39
CA GLY A 200 -17.13 -1.13 -5.31
C GLY A 200 -16.40 -1.22 -3.97
N THR A 201 -16.84 -2.15 -3.11
CA THR A 201 -16.23 -2.38 -1.78
C THR A 201 -14.93 -3.17 -1.90
N PRO A 202 -14.04 -3.16 -0.88
CA PRO A 202 -12.76 -3.88 -0.92
C PRO A 202 -12.83 -5.35 -1.36
N GLN A 203 -13.93 -6.04 -1.04
CA GLN A 203 -14.18 -7.43 -1.38
C GLN A 203 -14.55 -7.66 -2.86
N GLN A 204 -15.00 -6.60 -3.51
CA GLN A 204 -15.39 -6.60 -4.91
C GLN A 204 -14.21 -6.24 -5.82
N TRP A 205 -13.10 -5.79 -5.25
CA TRP A 205 -11.92 -5.38 -5.99
C TRP A 205 -11.29 -6.57 -6.72
N LYS A 206 -10.91 -6.36 -7.98
CA LYS A 206 -10.45 -7.43 -8.87
C LYS A 206 -9.02 -7.20 -9.29
N HIS A 207 -8.21 -8.23 -9.09
CA HIS A 207 -6.89 -8.29 -9.70
C HIS A 207 -7.03 -8.45 -11.22
N LEU A 208 -6.36 -7.60 -11.98
CA LEU A 208 -6.37 -7.63 -13.44
C LEU A 208 -5.06 -8.21 -14.01
N HIS A 209 -3.91 -7.72 -13.55
CA HIS A 209 -2.60 -8.12 -14.07
C HIS A 209 -1.48 -7.99 -13.03
N THR A 210 -0.51 -8.91 -13.11
CA THR A 210 0.77 -8.84 -12.40
C THR A 210 1.87 -8.37 -13.34
N ILE A 211 2.74 -7.48 -12.86
CA ILE A 211 3.92 -6.97 -13.56
C ILE A 211 5.12 -7.16 -12.63
N PRO A 212 6.05 -8.08 -12.95
CA PRO A 212 7.23 -8.31 -12.11
C PRO A 212 8.15 -7.08 -12.04
N LEU A 213 8.66 -6.80 -10.84
CA LEU A 213 9.71 -5.82 -10.59
C LEU A 213 11.11 -6.31 -10.97
#